data_AF-A0A8S3JGJ7-F1
#
_entry.id   AF-A0A8S3JGJ7-F1
#
_cell.length_a   1.000
_cell.length_b   1.000
_cell.length_c   1.000
_cell.angle_alpha   90.00
_cell.angle_beta   90.00
_cell.angle_gamma   90.00
#
_symmetry.space_group_name_H-M   'P 1'
#
loop_
_entity.id
_entity.type
_entity.pdbx_description
1 polymer ?
#
loop_
_entity_poly.entity_id
_entity_poly.type
_entity_poly.pdbx_seq_one_letter_code
_entity_poly.pdbx_strand_id
1 'polypeptide(L)'
;ISLRALVEQGSEQPASTTSNNTNERFVIIVPEALNRFPGQNMCLASLLKYSPKALKQIKKLIKDRSTYLVTGISHMDDLYISEYLDISIYGCEPESSYLYSTKSGSKRIFKSSNVPMPYGEYDIYNQK
;
A
#
# COMPACT_ATOMS: atom_id res chain seq x y z
N ILE A 1 -10.52 50.96 -3.41
CA ILE A 1 -10.50 49.48 -3.60
C ILE A 1 -11.88 48.97 -3.23
N SER A 2 -12.74 48.72 -4.24
CA SER A 2 -14.16 48.40 -4.04
C SER A 2 -14.38 46.90 -4.21
N LEU A 3 -14.93 46.26 -3.18
CA LEU A 3 -15.18 44.82 -3.04
C LEU A 3 -16.21 44.24 -4.04
N ARG A 4 -16.74 45.05 -4.96
CA ARG A 4 -17.74 44.62 -5.96
C ARG A 4 -17.14 43.94 -7.20
N ALA A 5 -15.86 44.15 -7.49
CA ALA A 5 -15.22 43.59 -8.70
C ALA A 5 -14.82 42.11 -8.58
N LEU A 6 -14.88 41.53 -7.37
CA LEU A 6 -14.43 40.14 -7.11
C LEU A 6 -15.58 39.12 -7.08
N VAL A 7 -16.83 39.59 -7.23
CA VAL A 7 -18.06 38.76 -7.14
C VAL A 7 -18.64 38.40 -8.52
N GLU A 8 -18.06 38.91 -9.62
CA GLU A 8 -18.53 38.66 -10.99
C GLU A 8 -17.65 37.70 -11.82
N GLN A 9 -16.75 36.93 -11.19
CA GLN A 9 -16.03 35.83 -11.84
C GLN A 9 -16.66 34.48 -11.45
N GLY A 10 -17.99 34.41 -11.48
CA GLY A 10 -18.76 33.17 -11.42
C GLY A 10 -19.17 32.75 -12.83
N SER A 11 -18.21 32.40 -13.69
CA SER A 11 -18.53 31.77 -14.97
C SER A 11 -18.87 30.30 -14.72
N GLU A 12 -20.16 29.98 -14.81
CA GLU A 12 -20.67 28.64 -15.03
C GLU A 12 -19.96 28.04 -16.27
N GLN A 13 -19.00 27.14 -16.04
CA GLN A 13 -18.50 26.26 -17.09
C GLN A 13 -19.56 25.15 -17.27
N PRO A 14 -20.20 25.03 -18.45
CA PRO A 14 -21.14 23.96 -18.70
C PRO A 14 -20.39 22.65 -18.60
N ALA A 15 -20.94 21.71 -17.83
CA ALA A 15 -20.43 20.36 -17.63
C ALA A 15 -19.88 19.82 -18.95
N SER A 16 -18.54 19.78 -19.04
CA SER A 16 -17.86 19.09 -20.11
C SER A 16 -18.35 17.65 -20.03
N THR A 17 -19.17 17.26 -20.99
CA THR A 17 -19.48 15.86 -21.28
C THR A 17 -18.19 15.24 -21.80
N THR A 18 -17.22 15.06 -20.91
CA THR A 18 -16.05 14.25 -21.16
C THR A 18 -16.53 12.84 -20.93
N SER A 19 -16.72 12.10 -22.01
CA SER A 19 -16.74 10.65 -21.98
C SER A 19 -15.48 10.18 -21.25
N ASN A 20 -15.57 10.05 -19.93
CA ASN A 20 -14.47 9.72 -19.05
C ASN A 20 -14.04 8.30 -19.35
N ASN A 21 -13.05 8.15 -20.23
CA ASN A 21 -12.39 6.89 -20.50
C ASN A 21 -11.75 6.44 -19.18
N THR A 22 -12.45 5.57 -18.44
CA THR A 22 -12.03 5.10 -17.12
C THR A 22 -10.66 4.42 -17.15
N ASN A 23 -10.27 3.91 -18.32
CA ASN A 23 -9.05 3.16 -18.56
C ASN A 23 -7.77 4.02 -18.57
N GLU A 24 -7.86 5.35 -18.65
CA GLU A 24 -6.65 6.20 -18.62
C GLU A 24 -6.18 6.49 -17.18
N ARG A 25 -6.99 6.16 -16.17
CA ARG A 25 -6.71 6.53 -14.77
C ARG A 25 -5.87 5.53 -14.00
N PHE A 26 -5.79 4.28 -14.43
CA PHE A 26 -5.03 3.24 -13.74
C PHE A 26 -4.24 2.38 -14.72
N VAL A 27 -3.05 1.96 -14.30
CA VAL A 27 -2.19 1.04 -15.05
C VAL A 27 -1.97 -0.20 -14.20
N ILE A 28 -2.43 -1.34 -14.68
CA ILE A 28 -2.24 -2.63 -14.01
C ILE A 28 -0.96 -3.26 -14.56
N ILE A 29 -0.02 -3.58 -13.68
CA ILE A 29 1.21 -4.30 -14.02
C ILE A 29 1.16 -5.66 -13.35
N VAL A 30 1.30 -6.71 -14.15
CA VAL A 30 1.36 -8.08 -13.66
C VAL A 30 2.83 -8.52 -13.64
N PRO A 31 3.39 -8.92 -12.48
CA PRO A 31 4.77 -9.37 -12.38
C PRO A 31 5.02 -10.65 -13.20
N GLU A 32 6.10 -10.69 -13.97
CA GLU A 32 6.42 -11.86 -14.79
C GLU A 32 6.79 -13.11 -13.96
N ALA A 33 7.25 -12.92 -12.72
CA ALA A 33 7.61 -14.02 -11.83
C ALA A 33 6.43 -14.93 -11.50
N LEU A 34 5.18 -14.46 -11.67
CA LEU A 34 3.99 -15.27 -11.46
C LEU A 34 3.99 -16.54 -12.32
N ASN A 35 4.45 -16.44 -13.58
CA ASN A 35 4.54 -17.58 -14.48
C ASN A 35 5.80 -18.43 -14.23
N ARG A 36 6.79 -17.88 -13.51
CA ARG A 36 8.07 -18.55 -13.24
C ARG A 36 8.02 -19.44 -12.01
N PHE A 37 7.15 -19.12 -11.04
CA PHE A 37 6.96 -19.88 -9.81
C PHE A 37 5.54 -20.45 -9.69
N PRO A 38 5.06 -21.28 -10.65
CA PRO A 38 3.75 -21.90 -10.56
C PRO A 38 3.75 -22.91 -9.40
N GLY A 39 3.13 -22.56 -8.27
CA GLY A 39 2.96 -23.44 -7.12
C GLY A 39 3.65 -22.98 -5.82
N GLN A 40 4.36 -21.86 -5.82
CA GLN A 40 4.82 -21.24 -4.58
C GLN A 40 3.84 -20.16 -4.13
N ASN A 41 3.37 -20.25 -2.88
CA ASN A 41 2.52 -19.24 -2.26
C ASN A 41 3.39 -18.06 -1.79
N MET A 42 3.86 -17.25 -2.74
CA MET A 42 4.62 -16.04 -2.48
C MET A 42 3.69 -14.83 -2.33
N CYS A 43 4.10 -13.86 -1.51
CA CYS A 43 3.41 -12.56 -1.48
C CYS A 43 3.73 -11.76 -2.75
N LEU A 44 2.87 -10.79 -3.08
CA LEU A 44 3.03 -9.96 -4.28
C LEU A 44 4.36 -9.20 -4.29
N ALA A 45 4.83 -8.74 -3.12
CA ALA A 45 6.11 -8.08 -2.96
C ALA A 45 7.28 -8.99 -3.36
N SER A 46 7.28 -10.25 -2.91
CA SER A 46 8.30 -11.23 -3.32
C SER A 46 8.26 -11.49 -4.83
N LEU A 47 7.07 -11.63 -5.42
CA LEU A 47 6.92 -11.81 -6.87
C LEU A 47 7.45 -10.59 -7.64
N LEU A 48 7.17 -9.38 -7.15
CA LEU A 48 7.63 -8.14 -7.78
C LEU A 48 9.15 -7.98 -7.66
N LYS A 49 9.74 -8.35 -6.52
CA LYS A 49 11.20 -8.41 -6.31
C LYS A 49 11.91 -9.29 -7.34
N TYR A 50 11.33 -10.43 -7.69
CA TYR A 50 11.85 -11.32 -8.72
C TYR A 50 11.44 -10.95 -10.16
N SER A 51 10.75 -9.82 -10.35
CA SER A 51 10.20 -9.36 -11.62
C SER A 51 10.88 -8.07 -12.11
N PRO A 52 12.12 -8.15 -12.66
CA PRO A 52 12.86 -6.98 -13.10
C PRO A 52 12.18 -6.21 -14.25
N LYS A 53 11.38 -6.87 -15.10
CA LYS A 53 10.65 -6.18 -16.18
C LYS A 53 9.53 -5.32 -15.61
N ALA A 54 8.75 -5.86 -14.68
CA ALA A 54 7.72 -5.10 -13.96
C ALA A 54 8.31 -3.90 -13.20
N LEU A 55 9.40 -4.10 -12.45
CA LEU A 55 10.07 -3.01 -11.73
C LEU A 55 10.59 -1.89 -12.66
N LYS A 56 11.16 -2.25 -13.82
CA LYS A 56 11.59 -1.26 -14.82
C LYS A 56 10.41 -0.48 -15.41
N GLN A 57 9.28 -1.16 -15.65
CA GLN A 57 8.07 -0.52 -16.14
C GLN A 57 7.50 0.46 -15.11
N ILE A 58 7.44 0.06 -13.84
CA ILE A 58 7.04 0.94 -12.73
C ILE A 58 7.97 2.15 -12.66
N LYS A 59 9.29 1.94 -12.67
CA LYS A 59 10.29 3.02 -12.62
C LYS A 59 10.12 4.03 -13.75
N LYS A 60 9.76 3.57 -14.96
CA LYS A 60 9.47 4.46 -16.09
C LYS A 60 8.19 5.28 -15.87
N LEU A 61 7.16 4.70 -15.26
CA LEU A 61 5.89 5.38 -15.03
C LEU A 61 5.98 6.46 -13.92
N ILE A 62 6.85 6.24 -12.93
CA ILE A 62 6.96 7.13 -11.76
C ILE A 62 8.00 8.25 -11.91
N LYS A 63 8.84 8.22 -12.95
CA LYS A 63 10.04 9.08 -13.08
C LYS A 63 9.84 10.58 -12.79
N ASP A 64 8.69 11.13 -13.20
CA ASP A 64 8.41 12.56 -13.12
C ASP A 64 7.27 12.89 -12.13
N ARG A 65 6.94 11.97 -11.22
CA ARG A 65 5.82 12.10 -10.29
C ARG A 65 6.28 11.84 -8.86
N SER A 66 5.76 12.60 -7.90
CA SER A 66 5.89 12.27 -6.49
C SER A 66 5.04 11.05 -6.17
N THR A 67 5.68 9.92 -5.85
CA THR A 67 5.00 8.64 -5.64
C THR A 67 5.37 8.02 -4.30
N TYR A 68 4.44 7.24 -3.76
CA TYR A 68 4.62 6.47 -2.54
C TYR A 68 4.07 5.06 -2.74
N LEU A 69 4.62 4.10 -2.00
CA LEU A 69 4.19 2.71 -2.02
C LEU A 69 3.11 2.50 -0.95
N VAL A 70 1.94 2.02 -1.34
CA VAL A 70 0.89 1.58 -0.40
C VAL A 70 0.86 0.07 -0.38
N THR A 71 1.15 -0.51 0.77
CA THR A 71 1.12 -1.97 0.99
C THR A 71 -0.20 -2.34 1.67
N GLY A 72 -0.73 -3.52 1.36
CA GLY A 72 -1.89 -4.06 2.08
C GLY A 72 -1.49 -4.62 3.45
N ILE A 73 -0.48 -5.48 3.44
CA ILE A 73 0.19 -6.00 4.64
C ILE A 73 1.67 -5.73 4.41
N SER A 74 2.31 -4.95 5.29
CA SER A 74 3.73 -4.65 5.16
C SER A 74 4.58 -5.92 5.28
N HIS A 75 5.41 -6.16 4.28
CA HIS A 75 6.36 -7.25 4.23
C HIS A 75 7.81 -6.72 4.07
N MET A 76 8.81 -7.55 4.40
CA MET A 76 10.22 -7.17 4.25
C MET A 76 10.60 -6.92 2.79
N ASP A 77 9.96 -7.61 1.86
CA ASP A 77 10.19 -7.39 0.43
C ASP A 77 9.63 -6.03 -0.05
N ASP A 78 8.66 -5.43 0.65
CA ASP A 78 8.18 -4.08 0.32
C ASP A 78 9.23 -3.02 0.61
N LEU A 79 9.99 -3.20 1.71
CA LEU A 79 11.15 -2.35 2.03
C LEU A 79 12.20 -2.41 0.92
N TYR A 80 12.51 -3.61 0.42
CA TYR A 80 13.43 -3.79 -0.69
C TYR A 80 12.95 -3.08 -1.97
N ILE A 81 11.65 -3.19 -2.29
CA ILE A 81 11.08 -2.54 -3.48
C ILE A 81 11.10 -1.02 -3.34
N SER A 82 10.78 -0.51 -2.14
CA SER A 82 10.85 0.91 -1.81
C SER A 82 12.25 1.48 -1.98
N GLU A 83 13.25 0.78 -1.47
CA GLU A 83 14.66 1.13 -1.65
C GLU A 83 15.06 1.11 -3.13
N TYR A 84 14.63 0.08 -3.87
CA TYR A 84 14.94 -0.05 -5.30
C TYR A 84 14.33 1.07 -6.16
N LEU A 85 13.11 1.50 -5.83
CA LEU A 85 12.37 2.54 -6.55
C LEU A 85 12.65 3.96 -6.03
N ASP A 86 13.33 4.08 -4.89
CA ASP A 86 13.58 5.35 -4.18
C ASP A 86 12.27 6.08 -3.83
N ILE A 87 11.30 5.34 -3.28
CA ILE A 87 9.98 5.85 -2.91
C ILE A 87 9.68 5.56 -1.44
N SER A 88 8.98 6.47 -0.77
CA SER A 88 8.56 6.25 0.62
C SER A 88 7.43 5.23 0.71
N ILE A 89 7.46 4.38 1.74
CA ILE A 89 6.37 3.46 2.07
C ILE A 89 5.34 4.18 2.95
N TYR A 90 4.08 4.03 2.60
CA TYR A 90 2.96 4.42 3.42
C TYR A 90 2.36 3.19 4.10
N GLY A 91 2.74 2.95 5.34
CA GLY A 91 2.29 1.80 6.12
C GLY A 91 3.04 1.63 7.44
N CYS A 92 2.65 0.61 8.20
CA CYS A 92 3.38 0.21 9.40
C CYS A 92 4.71 -0.47 9.02
N GLU A 93 5.64 -0.47 9.97
CA GLU A 93 6.81 -1.33 9.90
C GLU A 93 6.39 -2.82 9.79
N PRO A 94 7.07 -3.65 8.96
CA PRO A 94 6.68 -5.04 8.77
C PRO A 94 6.70 -5.88 10.06
N GLU A 95 7.65 -5.66 10.96
CA GLU A 95 7.73 -6.42 12.23
C GLU A 95 6.52 -6.13 13.13
N SER A 96 6.21 -4.84 13.29
CA SER A 96 5.04 -4.37 14.02
C SER A 96 3.74 -4.89 13.40
N SER A 97 3.61 -4.84 12.07
CA SER A 97 2.47 -5.36 11.34
C SER A 97 2.28 -6.86 11.58
N TYR A 98 3.36 -7.64 11.51
CA TYR A 98 3.30 -9.09 11.73
C TYR A 98 2.92 -9.43 13.17
N LEU A 99 3.58 -8.81 14.16
CA LEU A 99 3.34 -9.07 15.57
C LEU A 99 1.86 -8.86 15.93
N TYR A 100 1.29 -7.72 15.53
CA TYR A 100 -0.08 -7.36 15.89
C TYR A 100 -1.16 -7.98 15.00
N SER A 101 -0.78 -8.58 13.87
CA SER A 101 -1.68 -9.41 13.06
C SER A 101 -2.00 -10.76 13.72
N THR A 102 -1.21 -11.19 14.72
CA THR A 102 -1.47 -12.43 15.45
C THR A 102 -2.57 -12.26 16.51
N LYS A 103 -3.28 -13.35 16.83
CA LYS A 103 -4.29 -13.36 17.89
C LYS A 103 -3.69 -13.03 19.27
N SER A 104 -2.50 -13.55 19.57
CA SER A 104 -1.80 -13.22 20.83
C SER A 104 -1.28 -11.79 20.84
N GLY A 105 -0.73 -11.30 19.73
CA GLY A 105 -0.21 -9.94 19.63
C GLY A 105 -1.29 -8.86 19.74
N SER A 106 -2.40 -8.99 19.01
CA SER A 106 -3.54 -8.07 19.12
C SER A 106 -4.11 -8.02 20.53
N LYS A 107 -4.14 -9.16 21.23
CA LYS A 107 -4.57 -9.26 22.63
C LYS A 107 -3.70 -8.45 23.59
N ARG A 108 -2.40 -8.31 23.31
CA ARG A 108 -1.50 -7.44 24.08
C ARG A 108 -1.90 -5.96 23.99
N ILE A 109 -2.31 -5.49 22.80
CA ILE A 109 -2.80 -4.11 22.60
C ILE A 109 -4.11 -3.88 23.36
N PHE A 110 -5.07 -4.79 23.27
CA PHE A 110 -6.34 -4.65 23.98
C PHE A 110 -6.15 -4.62 25.49
N LYS A 111 -5.27 -5.48 26.00
CA LYS A 111 -4.91 -5.49 27.43
C LYS A 111 -4.21 -4.20 27.86
N SER A 112 -3.25 -3.70 27.09
CA SER A 112 -2.57 -2.43 27.42
C SER A 112 -3.49 -1.21 27.36
N SER A 113 -4.55 -1.29 26.55
CA SER A 113 -5.52 -0.21 26.37
C SER A 113 -6.73 -0.33 27.30
N ASN A 114 -6.73 -1.28 28.26
CA ASN A 114 -7.85 -1.57 29.17
C ASN A 114 -9.19 -1.81 28.45
N VAL A 115 -9.14 -2.39 27.23
CA VAL A 115 -10.35 -2.74 26.47
C VAL A 115 -10.91 -4.05 27.03
N PRO A 116 -12.22 -4.13 27.35
CA PRO A 116 -12.83 -5.37 27.82
C PRO A 116 -12.73 -6.44 26.74
N MET A 117 -12.26 -7.62 27.15
CA MET A 117 -11.91 -8.71 26.25
C MET A 117 -12.29 -10.04 26.90
N PRO A 118 -12.70 -11.05 26.10
CA PRO A 118 -13.09 -12.35 26.65
C PRO A 118 -11.90 -13.03 27.34
N TYR A 119 -12.20 -13.81 28.37
CA TYR A 119 -11.21 -14.61 29.08
C TYR A 119 -10.49 -15.56 28.14
N GLY A 120 -9.19 -15.71 28.35
CA GLY A 120 -8.37 -16.73 27.69
C GLY A 120 -6.90 -16.49 27.95
N GLU A 121 -6.09 -17.52 27.76
CA GLU A 121 -4.64 -17.43 27.81
C GLU A 121 -4.06 -17.01 26.46
N TYR A 122 -2.86 -16.46 26.46
CA TYR A 122 -2.07 -16.12 25.28
C TYR A 122 -0.58 -16.26 25.63
N ASP A 123 0.30 -16.27 24.63
CA ASP A 123 1.74 -16.51 24.84
C ASP A 123 2.05 -17.87 25.49
N ILE A 124 1.34 -18.92 25.05
CA ILE A 124 1.61 -20.29 25.45
C ILE A 124 2.79 -20.81 24.61
N TYR A 125 3.97 -20.89 25.23
CA TYR A 125 5.16 -21.44 24.61
C TYR A 125 5.41 -22.86 25.14
N ASN A 126 5.67 -23.82 24.25
CA ASN A 126 6.17 -25.12 24.68
C ASN A 126 7.59 -24.94 25.22
N GLN A 127 7.80 -25.22 26.50
CA GLN A 127 9.15 -25.43 27.02
C GLN A 127 9.77 -26.62 26.28
N LYS A 128 10.96 -26.43 25.76
CA LYS A 128 11.74 -27.43 25.03
C LYS A 128 12.78 -28.04 25.96
#